data_AF-A0A9W4UP10-F1
#
_entry.id   AF-A0A9W4UP10-F1
#
_cell.length_a   1.000
_cell.length_b   1.000
_cell.length_c   1.000
_cell.angle_alpha   90.00
_cell.angle_beta   90.00
_cell.angle_gamma   90.00
#
_symmetry.space_group_name_H-M   'P 1'
#
loop_
_entity.id
_entity.type
_entity.pdbx_description
1 polymer ?
#
loop_
_entity_poly.entity_id
_entity_poly.type
_entity_poly.pdbx_seq_one_letter_code
_entity_poly.pdbx_strand_id
1 'polypeptide(L)'
;MYDFFETQKQIWGSNERLEILGKDLNCIRAPGPTDWKLYVATEFPYYRPNPPSPLPTDEEVVDARGTENDLTKGLPCSAAVWRVRDYAVKVGRMPKILQEAENMLYLEKHCPELKIPKVWAAYKSDEGYCKNFYMLITEYIDGPSCYPPVWDPLSDTTKSNILRKLGDQVRLLRAVPPPNPTYYGRIYNQSLVKNGNSYIYLHKNNGNGEMFHGP
;
A
#
# COMPACT_ATOMS: atom_id res chain seq x y z
N MET A 1 1.75 9.57 27.96
CA MET A 1 1.63 9.58 26.48
C MET A 1 3.04 9.51 25.93
N TYR A 2 3.36 8.49 25.13
CA TYR A 2 4.72 8.24 24.66
C TYR A 2 5.05 9.20 23.53
N ASP A 3 6.07 10.06 23.72
CA ASP A 3 6.53 10.94 22.67
C ASP A 3 7.48 10.16 21.75
N PHE A 4 6.88 9.64 20.67
CA PHE A 4 7.59 8.93 19.61
C PHE A 4 8.74 9.77 19.03
N PHE A 5 8.58 11.09 18.94
CA PHE A 5 9.62 11.94 18.38
C PHE A 5 10.82 12.03 19.33
N GLU A 6 10.60 12.21 20.63
CA GLU A 6 11.68 12.18 21.64
C GLU A 6 12.41 10.84 21.71
N THR A 7 11.67 9.74 21.52
CA THR A 7 12.26 8.40 21.46
C THR A 7 13.14 8.25 20.22
N GLN A 8 12.67 8.71 19.06
CA GLN A 8 13.44 8.65 17.82
C GLN A 8 14.66 9.59 17.85
N LYS A 9 14.57 10.74 18.52
CA LYS A 9 15.75 11.59 18.80
C LYS A 9 16.81 10.82 19.59
N GLN A 10 16.39 10.11 20.64
CA GLN A 10 17.31 9.30 21.46
C GLN A 10 17.93 8.14 20.66
N ILE A 11 17.13 7.45 19.84
CA ILE A 11 17.60 6.32 19.02
C ILE A 11 18.59 6.78 17.96
N TRP A 12 18.28 7.87 17.26
CA TRP A 12 19.03 8.29 16.08
C TRP A 12 20.06 9.39 16.32
N GLY A 13 20.10 9.94 17.54
CA GLY A 13 21.06 10.98 17.94
C GLY A 13 20.92 12.28 17.16
N SER A 14 19.75 12.57 16.61
CA SER A 14 19.48 13.80 15.86
C SER A 14 18.25 14.49 16.41
N ASN A 15 18.28 15.81 16.42
CA ASN A 15 17.11 16.64 16.73
C ASN A 15 16.37 17.10 15.47
N GLU A 16 16.95 16.86 14.28
CA GLU A 16 16.34 17.22 13.02
C GLU A 16 15.34 16.15 12.59
N ARG A 17 14.07 16.56 12.51
CA ARG A 17 12.95 15.68 12.15
C ARG A 17 13.16 14.97 10.82
N LEU A 18 13.82 15.64 9.88
CA LEU A 18 14.17 15.12 8.56
C LEU A 18 15.32 14.09 8.63
N GLU A 19 16.32 14.28 9.47
CA GLU A 19 17.40 13.31 9.62
C GLU A 19 16.91 12.02 10.31
N ILE A 20 16.08 12.17 11.34
CA ILE A 20 15.36 11.06 11.99
C ILE A 20 14.51 10.28 10.98
N LEU A 21 13.77 11.00 10.11
CA LEU A 21 12.98 10.39 9.03
C LEU A 21 13.84 9.55 8.09
N GLY A 22 15.07 10.01 7.83
CA GLY A 22 15.98 9.36 6.90
C GLY A 22 16.44 8.04 7.48
N LYS A 23 16.80 8.06 8.76
CA LYS A 23 17.27 6.90 9.51
C LYS A 23 16.15 5.87 9.74
N ASP A 24 14.94 6.30 10.09
CA ASP A 24 13.77 5.42 10.22
C ASP A 24 13.38 4.77 8.90
N LEU A 25 13.38 5.50 7.79
CA LEU A 25 13.05 4.91 6.48
C LEU A 25 14.22 4.11 5.89
N ASN A 26 15.45 4.37 6.35
CA ASN A 26 16.64 3.56 6.05
C ASN A 26 16.68 2.26 6.86
N CYS A 27 16.05 2.15 8.04
CA CYS A 27 16.01 0.90 8.81
C CYS A 27 15.05 -0.15 8.21
N ILE A 28 14.18 0.26 7.27
CA ILE A 28 13.35 -0.63 6.43
C ILE A 28 14.16 -1.21 5.24
N ARG A 29 15.47 -1.37 5.40
CA ARG A 29 16.39 -1.85 4.36
C ARG A 29 16.19 -3.35 4.10
N ALA A 30 15.60 -3.65 2.95
CA ALA A 30 16.13 -4.70 2.09
C ALA A 30 16.47 -4.07 0.73
N PRO A 31 17.57 -4.45 0.07
CA PRO A 31 17.85 -4.04 -1.31
C PRO A 31 16.80 -4.69 -2.23
N GLY A 32 15.65 -4.03 -2.38
CA GLY A 32 14.69 -4.37 -3.41
C GLY A 32 15.23 -3.94 -4.78
N PRO A 33 14.88 -4.63 -5.87
CA PRO A 33 15.11 -4.13 -7.22
C PRO A 33 14.62 -2.69 -7.34
N THR A 34 15.50 -1.81 -7.82
CA THR A 34 15.24 -0.37 -7.98
C THR A 34 14.32 -0.08 -9.16
N ASP A 35 14.18 -1.02 -10.10
CA ASP A 35 13.27 -0.89 -11.23
C ASP A 35 11.84 -1.28 -10.85
N TRP A 36 11.02 -0.26 -10.61
CA TRP A 36 9.62 -0.42 -10.29
C TRP A 36 8.83 -1.08 -11.43
N LYS A 37 9.32 -1.05 -12.67
CA LYS A 37 8.66 -1.70 -13.82
C LYS A 37 8.64 -3.22 -13.71
N LEU A 38 9.45 -3.80 -12.82
CA LEU A 38 9.36 -5.23 -12.49
C LEU A 38 8.16 -5.56 -11.57
N TYR A 39 7.58 -4.55 -10.92
CA TYR A 39 6.51 -4.70 -9.94
C TYR A 39 5.13 -4.39 -10.48
N VAL A 40 5.00 -3.71 -11.62
CA VAL A 40 3.71 -3.28 -12.18
C VAL A 40 3.76 -3.31 -13.70
N ALA A 41 2.62 -3.57 -14.33
CA ALA A 41 2.42 -3.42 -15.77
C ALA A 41 1.78 -2.06 -16.12
N THR A 42 1.18 -1.40 -15.14
CA THR A 42 0.56 -0.08 -15.25
C THR A 42 1.64 0.99 -15.30
N GLU A 43 1.44 1.95 -16.19
CA GLU A 43 2.31 3.13 -16.28
C GLU A 43 2.05 4.07 -15.11
N PHE A 44 3.13 4.52 -14.49
CA PHE A 44 3.14 5.54 -13.44
C PHE A 44 4.05 6.72 -13.88
N PRO A 45 3.75 7.97 -13.47
CA PRO A 45 2.80 8.35 -12.42
C PRO A 45 1.33 8.28 -12.87
N TYR A 46 0.47 7.92 -11.92
CA TYR A 46 -0.99 7.91 -12.10
C TYR A 46 -1.60 9.07 -11.30
N TYR A 47 -2.49 9.82 -11.94
CA TYR A 47 -3.29 10.86 -11.32
C TYR A 47 -4.74 10.72 -11.79
N ARG A 48 -5.67 10.56 -10.86
CA ARG A 48 -7.09 10.55 -11.16
C ARG A 48 -7.57 11.98 -11.43
N PRO A 49 -8.36 12.22 -12.49
CA PRO A 49 -8.94 13.53 -12.73
C PRO A 49 -9.97 13.90 -11.65
N ASN A 50 -10.10 15.20 -11.39
CA ASN A 50 -11.10 15.79 -10.49
C ASN A 50 -11.06 15.24 -9.05
N PRO A 51 -9.92 15.37 -8.34
CA PRO A 51 -9.85 15.04 -6.93
C PRO A 51 -10.82 15.89 -6.09
N PRO A 52 -11.37 15.36 -4.97
CA PRO A 52 -12.34 16.07 -4.14
C PRO A 52 -11.76 17.36 -3.53
N SER A 53 -10.45 17.41 -3.34
CA SER A 53 -9.66 18.57 -2.93
C SER A 53 -8.29 18.54 -3.61
N PRO A 54 -7.48 19.61 -3.62
CA PRO A 54 -6.12 19.55 -4.16
C PRO A 54 -5.32 18.40 -3.53
N LEU A 55 -4.59 17.65 -4.36
CA LEU A 55 -3.73 16.56 -3.86
C LEU A 55 -2.70 17.13 -2.88
N PRO A 56 -2.38 16.41 -1.80
CA PRO A 56 -1.32 16.80 -0.88
C PRO A 56 0.01 17.06 -1.58
N THR A 57 0.70 18.10 -1.16
CA THR A 57 2.12 18.33 -1.50
C THR A 57 3.02 17.40 -0.68
N ASP A 58 4.24 17.16 -1.16
CA ASP A 58 5.21 16.35 -0.43
C ASP A 58 5.56 16.96 0.94
N GLU A 59 5.58 18.30 1.06
CA GLU A 59 5.76 18.99 2.35
C GLU A 59 4.63 18.69 3.34
N GLU A 60 3.37 18.80 2.91
CA GLU A 60 2.21 18.52 3.76
C GLU A 60 2.17 17.07 4.24
N VAL A 61 2.61 16.16 3.37
CA VAL A 61 2.75 14.74 3.68
C VAL A 61 3.79 14.54 4.79
N VAL A 62 4.95 15.18 4.69
CA VAL A 62 6.01 15.11 5.71
C VAL A 62 5.57 15.72 7.05
N ASP A 63 4.82 16.82 7.02
CA ASP A 63 4.34 17.52 8.21
C ASP A 63 3.36 16.69 9.06
N ALA A 64 2.60 15.79 8.43
CA ALA A 64 1.65 14.91 9.12
C ALA A 64 2.32 13.85 10.00
N ARG A 65 3.58 13.50 9.74
CA ARG A 65 4.29 12.43 10.46
C ARG A 65 4.37 12.68 11.96
N GLY A 66 4.19 11.66 12.80
CA GLY A 66 4.37 11.77 14.25
C GLY A 66 3.32 12.63 14.98
N THR A 67 2.43 13.30 14.25
CA THR A 67 1.24 13.97 14.79
C THR A 67 0.13 12.94 15.04
N GLU A 68 -1.06 13.38 15.46
CA GLU A 68 -2.26 12.53 15.50
C GLU A 68 -2.69 12.02 14.11
N ASN A 69 -2.21 12.65 13.04
CA ASN A 69 -2.47 12.21 11.66
C ASN A 69 -1.56 11.08 11.19
N ASP A 70 -0.59 10.64 12.01
CA ASP A 70 0.22 9.46 11.69
C ASP A 70 -0.53 8.19 12.08
N LEU A 71 -1.22 7.60 11.10
CA LEU A 71 -2.09 6.44 11.28
C LEU A 71 -1.31 5.16 11.61
N THR A 72 0.00 5.17 11.35
CA THR A 72 0.92 4.06 11.62
C THR A 72 1.80 4.30 12.84
N LYS A 73 1.56 5.37 13.60
CA LYS A 73 2.36 5.73 14.77
C LYS A 73 2.39 4.59 15.79
N GLY A 74 3.60 4.08 16.06
CA GLY A 74 3.82 2.99 17.01
C GLY A 74 3.44 1.59 16.51
N LEU A 75 3.13 1.43 15.22
CA LEU A 75 2.87 0.12 14.62
C LEU A 75 4.14 -0.42 13.90
N PRO A 76 4.42 -1.73 13.98
CA PRO A 76 5.49 -2.35 13.20
C PRO A 76 5.05 -2.45 11.73
N CYS A 77 5.27 -1.39 10.95
CA CYS A 77 4.87 -1.33 9.54
C CYS A 77 6.06 -1.07 8.61
N SER A 78 6.04 -1.69 7.43
CA SER A 78 7.07 -1.52 6.38
C SER A 78 6.85 -0.29 5.49
N ALA A 79 5.75 0.43 5.70
CA ALA A 79 5.41 1.69 5.06
C ALA A 79 4.62 2.54 6.06
N ALA A 80 4.79 3.86 5.99
CA ALA A 80 4.04 4.79 6.81
C ALA A 80 2.72 5.16 6.11
N VAL A 81 1.65 5.36 6.87
CA VAL A 81 0.40 5.90 6.35
C VAL A 81 0.02 7.11 7.18
N TRP A 82 -0.17 8.24 6.50
CA TRP A 82 -0.50 9.52 7.11
C TRP A 82 -1.82 10.04 6.57
N ARG A 83 -2.65 10.61 7.44
CA ARG A 83 -3.82 11.37 7.02
C ARG A 83 -3.35 12.77 6.62
N VAL A 84 -3.72 13.20 5.43
CA VAL A 84 -3.50 14.58 4.98
C VAL A 84 -4.79 15.07 4.37
N ARG A 85 -5.48 15.97 5.09
CA ARG A 85 -6.84 16.43 4.74
C ARG A 85 -7.81 15.23 4.57
N ASP A 86 -8.40 15.10 3.38
CA ASP A 86 -9.36 14.07 2.99
C ASP A 86 -8.70 12.79 2.47
N TYR A 87 -7.37 12.71 2.55
CA TYR A 87 -6.57 11.64 1.96
C TYR A 87 -5.85 10.80 3.00
N ALA A 88 -5.69 9.52 2.69
CA ALA A 88 -4.67 8.67 3.28
C ALA A 88 -3.49 8.60 2.31
N VAL A 89 -2.30 8.95 2.79
CA VAL A 89 -1.07 8.94 2.01
C VAL A 89 -0.16 7.87 2.57
N LYS A 90 0.04 6.81 1.78
CA LYS A 90 0.99 5.75 2.07
C LYS A 90 2.33 6.07 1.43
N VAL A 91 3.38 6.07 2.24
CA VAL A 91 4.74 6.46 1.88
C VAL A 91 5.70 5.31 2.16
N GLY A 92 6.52 4.95 1.18
CA GLY A 92 7.52 3.89 1.35
C GLY A 92 8.60 3.91 0.29
N ARG A 93 9.73 3.24 0.54
CA ARG A 93 10.86 3.16 -0.41
C ARG A 93 10.76 1.98 -1.37
N MET A 94 9.76 1.13 -1.19
CA MET A 94 9.61 -0.09 -1.97
C MET A 94 8.58 0.13 -3.09
N PRO A 95 8.87 -0.33 -4.32
CA PRO A 95 7.92 -0.25 -5.44
C PRO A 95 6.64 -1.08 -5.21
N LYS A 96 6.58 -1.88 -4.13
CA LYS A 96 5.35 -2.54 -3.66
C LYS A 96 4.20 -1.56 -3.41
N ILE A 97 4.48 -0.27 -3.14
CA ILE A 97 3.45 0.78 -3.06
C ILE A 97 2.73 0.97 -4.40
N LEU A 98 3.46 1.00 -5.52
CA LEU A 98 2.86 1.07 -6.85
C LEU A 98 2.11 -0.22 -7.20
N GLN A 99 2.63 -1.37 -6.77
CA GLN A 99 1.91 -2.65 -6.92
C GLN A 99 0.56 -2.65 -6.18
N GLU A 100 0.50 -2.06 -4.99
CA GLU A 100 -0.74 -1.90 -4.24
C GLU A 100 -1.72 -0.96 -4.95
N ALA A 101 -1.22 0.15 -5.50
CA ALA A 101 -2.01 1.05 -6.35
C ALA A 101 -2.59 0.32 -7.58
N GLU A 102 -1.76 -0.46 -8.28
CA GLU A 102 -2.17 -1.24 -9.44
C GLU A 102 -3.28 -2.23 -9.12
N ASN A 103 -3.16 -2.94 -8.00
CA ASN A 103 -4.19 -3.87 -7.53
C ASN A 103 -5.52 -3.16 -7.28
N MET A 104 -5.51 -1.99 -6.64
CA MET A 104 -6.74 -1.24 -6.37
C MET A 104 -7.38 -0.72 -7.66
N LEU A 105 -6.59 -0.17 -8.59
CA LEU A 105 -7.09 0.28 -9.90
C LEU A 105 -7.69 -0.88 -10.70
N TYR A 106 -7.07 -2.05 -10.66
CA TYR A 106 -7.60 -3.25 -11.29
C TYR A 106 -8.94 -3.67 -10.65
N LEU A 107 -8.99 -3.74 -9.32
CA LEU A 107 -10.20 -4.15 -8.59
C LEU A 107 -11.36 -3.17 -8.80
N GLU A 108 -11.10 -1.87 -8.82
CA GLU A 108 -12.13 -0.86 -9.10
C GLU A 108 -12.73 -1.04 -10.50
N LYS A 109 -11.89 -1.35 -11.49
CA LYS A 109 -12.32 -1.57 -12.88
C LYS A 109 -13.09 -2.88 -13.05
N HIS A 110 -12.65 -3.95 -12.40
CA HIS A 110 -13.14 -5.31 -12.65
C HIS A 110 -14.16 -5.80 -11.60
N CYS A 111 -14.26 -5.13 -10.46
CA CYS A 111 -15.16 -5.46 -9.35
C CYS A 111 -15.70 -4.17 -8.71
N PRO A 112 -16.50 -3.36 -9.42
CA PRO A 112 -16.95 -2.04 -8.93
C PRO A 112 -17.85 -2.10 -7.68
N GLU A 113 -18.40 -3.26 -7.36
CA GLU A 113 -19.17 -3.49 -6.14
C GLU A 113 -18.29 -3.66 -4.89
N LEU A 114 -16.99 -3.94 -5.07
CA LEU A 114 -16.03 -4.08 -3.99
C LEU A 114 -15.71 -2.69 -3.42
N LYS A 115 -15.87 -2.56 -2.10
CA LYS A 115 -15.57 -1.35 -1.35
C LYS A 115 -14.09 -1.32 -1.01
N ILE A 116 -13.33 -0.61 -1.83
CA ILE A 116 -11.92 -0.31 -1.62
C ILE A 116 -11.69 1.20 -1.67
N PRO A 117 -10.63 1.70 -1.01
CA PRO A 117 -10.24 3.10 -1.16
C PRO A 117 -9.98 3.45 -2.62
N LYS A 118 -10.57 4.54 -3.10
CA LYS A 118 -10.25 5.10 -4.42
C LYS A 118 -8.82 5.64 -4.44
N VAL A 119 -8.06 5.22 -5.46
CA VAL A 119 -6.73 5.76 -5.74
C VAL A 119 -6.86 7.11 -6.45
N TRP A 120 -6.33 8.17 -5.84
CA TRP A 120 -6.28 9.52 -6.43
C TRP A 120 -4.94 9.81 -7.08
N ALA A 121 -3.85 9.32 -6.52
CA ALA A 121 -2.54 9.40 -7.15
C ALA A 121 -1.63 8.25 -6.71
N ALA A 122 -0.70 7.86 -7.58
CA ALA A 122 0.40 6.99 -7.23
C ALA A 122 1.62 7.32 -8.09
N TYR A 123 2.75 7.57 -7.46
CA TYR A 123 3.95 8.06 -8.15
C TYR A 123 5.21 7.77 -7.33
N LYS A 124 6.37 7.92 -7.97
CA LYS A 124 7.64 8.05 -7.26
C LYS A 124 7.94 9.54 -7.14
N SER A 125 8.12 10.05 -5.93
CA SER A 125 8.52 11.44 -5.71
C SER A 125 9.97 11.64 -6.13
N ASP A 126 10.21 12.71 -6.87
CA ASP A 126 11.53 13.19 -7.27
C ASP A 126 11.93 14.47 -6.50
N GLU A 127 11.09 14.91 -5.57
CA GLU A 127 11.17 16.23 -4.93
C GLU A 127 11.44 16.16 -3.43
N GLY A 128 12.07 17.22 -2.94
CA GLY A 128 12.28 17.47 -1.52
C GLY A 128 12.83 16.28 -0.74
N TYR A 129 12.31 16.12 0.47
CA TYR A 129 12.70 15.05 1.37
C TYR A 129 12.16 13.67 0.92
N CYS A 130 11.03 13.68 0.21
CA CYS A 130 10.37 12.50 -0.31
C CYS A 130 11.01 11.94 -1.58
N LYS A 131 12.12 12.52 -2.04
CA LYS A 131 12.87 12.01 -3.18
C LYS A 131 13.18 10.53 -3.06
N ASN A 132 12.84 9.78 -4.11
CA ASN A 132 12.89 8.32 -4.20
C ASN A 132 11.90 7.53 -3.36
N PHE A 133 10.92 8.18 -2.72
CA PHE A 133 9.80 7.49 -2.11
C PHE A 133 8.70 7.25 -3.12
N TYR A 134 8.02 6.13 -2.96
CA TYR A 134 6.78 5.83 -3.65
C TYR A 134 5.62 6.31 -2.79
N MET A 135 4.72 7.05 -3.43
CA MET A 135 3.51 7.62 -2.87
C MET A 135 2.30 6.87 -3.41
N LEU A 136 1.35 6.61 -2.52
CA LEU A 136 0.02 6.15 -2.85
C LEU A 136 -0.98 7.02 -2.06
N ILE A 137 -1.73 7.84 -2.79
CA ILE A 137 -2.75 8.74 -2.25
C ILE A 137 -4.11 8.12 -2.53
N THR A 138 -4.83 7.78 -1.46
CA THR A 138 -6.20 7.25 -1.54
C THR A 138 -7.16 8.14 -0.81
N GLU A 139 -8.47 7.95 -1.02
CA GLU A 139 -9.47 8.51 -0.10
C GLU A 139 -9.17 8.04 1.33
N TYR A 140 -9.36 8.94 2.30
CA TYR A 140 -9.40 8.56 3.70
C TYR A 140 -10.79 8.02 4.03
N ILE A 141 -10.85 6.83 4.62
CA ILE A 141 -12.11 6.24 5.09
C ILE A 141 -12.23 6.57 6.57
N ASP A 142 -13.17 7.45 6.91
CA ASP A 142 -13.47 7.77 8.30
C ASP A 142 -14.00 6.55 9.06
N GLY A 143 -13.44 6.32 10.23
CA GLY A 143 -13.90 5.29 11.15
C GLY A 143 -12.78 4.77 12.04
N PRO A 144 -13.12 4.19 13.20
CA PRO A 144 -12.13 3.52 14.03
C PRO A 144 -11.66 2.23 13.35
N SER A 145 -10.36 1.96 13.43
CA SER A 145 -9.83 0.63 13.10
C SER A 145 -10.50 -0.44 13.98
N CYS A 146 -10.69 -1.63 13.42
CA CYS A 146 -11.22 -2.76 14.16
C CYS A 146 -10.07 -3.50 14.88
N TYR A 147 -9.83 -3.17 16.15
CA TYR A 147 -8.85 -3.83 17.03
C TYR A 147 -9.52 -4.20 18.37
N PRO A 148 -8.95 -5.08 19.22
CA PRO A 148 -9.70 -5.70 20.32
C PRO A 148 -10.42 -4.71 21.26
N PRO A 149 -9.82 -3.61 21.73
CA PRO A 149 -10.52 -2.56 22.48
C PRO A 149 -11.75 -1.93 21.80
N VAL A 150 -11.79 -1.87 20.46
CA VAL A 150 -12.97 -1.40 19.70
C VAL A 150 -13.93 -2.55 19.42
N TRP A 151 -13.41 -3.76 19.18
CA TRP A 151 -14.19 -4.93 18.79
C TRP A 151 -14.90 -5.62 19.96
N ASP A 152 -14.21 -5.82 21.07
CA ASP A 152 -14.68 -6.63 22.20
C ASP A 152 -15.96 -6.07 22.84
N PRO A 153 -16.09 -4.75 23.05
CA PRO A 153 -17.31 -4.16 23.64
C PRO A 153 -18.53 -4.18 22.71
N LEU A 154 -18.37 -4.50 21.42
CA LEU A 154 -19.50 -4.53 20.48
C LEU A 154 -20.47 -5.65 20.84
N SER A 155 -21.77 -5.37 20.69
CA SER A 155 -22.82 -6.38 20.84
C SER A 155 -22.70 -7.47 19.79
N ASP A 156 -23.20 -8.67 20.09
CA ASP A 156 -23.20 -9.80 19.16
C ASP A 156 -23.90 -9.45 17.85
N THR A 157 -25.03 -8.74 17.90
CA THR A 157 -25.73 -8.24 16.71
C THR A 157 -24.84 -7.34 15.84
N THR A 158 -24.04 -6.46 16.46
CA THR A 158 -23.11 -5.58 15.74
C THR A 158 -21.98 -6.38 15.11
N LYS A 159 -21.36 -7.29 15.87
CA LYS A 159 -20.32 -8.19 15.38
C LYS A 159 -20.81 -9.04 14.21
N SER A 160 -21.99 -9.65 14.32
CA SER A 160 -22.61 -10.42 13.23
C SER A 160 -22.84 -9.57 11.98
N ASN A 161 -23.28 -8.33 12.14
CA ASN A 161 -23.46 -7.40 11.01
C ASN A 161 -22.13 -7.03 10.33
N ILE A 162 -21.06 -6.80 11.10
CA ILE A 162 -19.73 -6.53 10.55
C ILE A 162 -19.22 -7.75 9.79
N LEU A 163 -19.27 -8.94 10.41
CA LEU A 163 -18.82 -10.19 9.79
C LEU A 163 -19.58 -10.51 8.51
N ARG A 164 -20.91 -10.30 8.49
CA ARG A 164 -21.72 -10.46 7.27
C ARG A 164 -21.24 -9.53 6.15
N LYS A 165 -21.04 -8.24 6.45
CA LYS A 165 -20.54 -7.27 5.47
C LYS A 165 -19.13 -7.62 4.97
N LEU A 166 -18.24 -8.07 5.85
CA LEU A 166 -16.90 -8.54 5.47
C LEU A 166 -16.98 -9.78 4.57
N GLY A 167 -17.86 -10.73 4.92
CA GLY A 167 -18.12 -11.91 4.10
C GLY A 167 -18.60 -11.56 2.69
N ASP A 168 -19.48 -10.57 2.56
CA ASP A 168 -19.92 -10.06 1.26
C ASP A 168 -18.76 -9.49 0.44
N GLN A 169 -17.87 -8.71 1.06
CA GLN A 169 -16.69 -8.15 0.37
C GLN A 169 -15.69 -9.24 -0.05
N VAL A 170 -15.43 -10.23 0.81
CA VAL A 170 -14.57 -11.37 0.47
C VAL A 170 -15.17 -12.20 -0.65
N ARG A 171 -16.49 -12.39 -0.68
CA ARG A 171 -17.19 -13.07 -1.77
C ARG A 171 -17.01 -12.34 -3.10
N LEU A 172 -17.17 -11.01 -3.11
CA LEU A 172 -16.94 -10.18 -4.31
C LEU A 172 -15.49 -10.30 -4.80
N LEU A 173 -14.52 -10.18 -3.89
CA LEU A 173 -13.10 -10.31 -4.23
C LEU A 173 -12.77 -11.69 -4.85
N ARG A 174 -13.35 -12.77 -4.31
CA ARG A 174 -13.16 -14.14 -4.82
C ARG A 174 -13.92 -14.43 -6.11
N ALA A 175 -14.90 -13.61 -6.46
CA ALA A 175 -15.67 -13.73 -7.70
C ALA A 175 -14.96 -13.07 -8.89
N VAL A 176 -13.86 -12.35 -8.67
CA VAL A 176 -13.04 -11.81 -9.75
C VAL A 176 -12.54 -12.97 -10.63
N PRO A 177 -12.89 -13.01 -11.92
CA PRO A 177 -12.53 -14.12 -12.77
C PRO A 177 -11.01 -14.21 -12.92
N PRO A 178 -10.42 -15.42 -12.92
CA PRO A 178 -9.03 -15.58 -13.28
C PRO A 178 -8.81 -15.14 -14.74
N PRO A 179 -7.60 -14.69 -15.11
CA PRO A 179 -7.28 -14.41 -16.50
C PRO A 179 -7.42 -15.68 -17.36
N ASN A 180 -7.66 -15.51 -18.67
CA ASN A 180 -7.68 -16.58 -19.66
C ASN A 180 -6.51 -16.41 -20.64
N PRO A 181 -5.59 -17.39 -20.79
CA PRO A 181 -5.53 -18.67 -20.09
C PRO A 181 -5.27 -18.51 -18.59
N THR A 182 -5.72 -19.48 -17.79
CA THR A 182 -5.55 -19.49 -16.33
C THR A 182 -4.09 -19.24 -15.96
N TYR A 183 -3.87 -18.24 -15.12
CA TYR A 183 -2.55 -17.85 -14.64
C TYR A 183 -2.56 -17.72 -13.12
N TYR A 184 -1.55 -18.32 -12.47
CA TYR A 184 -1.32 -18.17 -11.04
C TYR A 184 -0.16 -17.20 -10.83
N GLY A 185 -0.46 -16.04 -10.27
CA GLY A 185 0.49 -14.96 -10.06
C GLY A 185 -0.23 -13.65 -9.79
N ARG A 186 0.34 -12.54 -10.25
CA ARG A 186 -0.24 -11.21 -10.09
C ARG A 186 -1.09 -10.82 -11.29
N ILE A 187 -1.84 -9.73 -11.12
CA ILE A 187 -2.64 -9.13 -12.19
C ILE A 187 -1.78 -8.81 -13.42
N TYR A 188 -2.42 -8.81 -14.60
CA TYR A 188 -1.76 -8.69 -15.90
C TYR A 188 -0.71 -9.79 -16.19
N ASN A 189 -0.93 -10.99 -15.66
CA ASN A 189 -0.06 -12.16 -15.86
C ASN A 189 1.39 -11.95 -15.40
N GLN A 190 1.60 -11.07 -14.41
CA GLN A 190 2.93 -10.79 -13.88
C GLN A 190 3.34 -11.86 -12.86
N SER A 191 4.61 -12.27 -12.88
CA SER A 191 5.16 -13.23 -11.94
C SER A 191 5.19 -12.69 -10.51
N LEU A 192 5.14 -13.58 -9.52
CA LEU A 192 5.34 -13.19 -8.13
C LEU A 192 6.74 -12.55 -7.99
N VAL A 193 6.81 -11.35 -7.45
CA VAL A 193 8.08 -10.62 -7.36
C VAL A 193 9.02 -11.31 -6.37
N LYS A 194 10.20 -11.66 -6.85
CA LYS A 194 11.27 -12.35 -6.13
C LYS A 194 11.88 -11.41 -5.07
N ASN A 195 11.87 -11.80 -3.79
CA ASN A 195 12.73 -11.18 -2.76
C ASN A 195 13.87 -12.19 -2.43
N GLY A 196 15.01 -12.10 -3.13
CA GLY A 196 16.17 -12.98 -2.86
C GLY A 196 16.23 -14.30 -3.67
N ASN A 197 17.08 -15.26 -3.26
CA ASN A 197 17.59 -16.35 -4.11
C ASN A 197 16.67 -17.56 -4.42
N SER A 198 15.39 -17.56 -4.06
CA SER A 198 14.53 -18.74 -4.28
C SER A 198 13.63 -18.55 -5.51
N TYR A 199 13.69 -19.52 -6.44
CA TYR A 199 12.81 -19.58 -7.60
C TYR A 199 11.52 -20.30 -7.21
N ILE A 200 10.37 -19.63 -7.36
CA ILE A 200 9.10 -20.34 -7.53
C ILE A 200 8.68 -20.11 -8.97
N TYR A 201 9.07 -21.04 -9.84
CA TYR A 201 8.54 -21.09 -11.20
C TYR A 201 7.08 -21.53 -11.09
N LEU A 202 6.16 -20.64 -11.43
CA LEU A 202 4.76 -21.01 -11.60
C LEU A 202 4.55 -21.34 -13.08
N HIS A 203 4.37 -22.63 -13.33
CA HIS A 203 4.29 -23.25 -14.63
C HIS A 203 3.11 -22.70 -15.43
N LYS A 204 3.38 -22.25 -16.66
CA LYS A 204 2.36 -22.07 -17.70
C LYS A 204 2.09 -23.44 -18.29
N ASN A 205 0.98 -24.09 -17.90
CA ASN A 205 0.63 -25.38 -18.47
C ASN A 205 -0.07 -25.15 -19.83
N ASN A 206 0.69 -25.18 -20.92
CA ASN A 206 0.18 -24.91 -22.27
C ASN A 206 -0.57 -26.10 -22.90
N GLY A 207 -1.00 -27.11 -22.12
CA GLY A 207 -1.70 -28.29 -22.64
C GLY A 207 -0.88 -29.23 -23.53
N ASN A 208 0.31 -28.81 -23.97
CA ASN A 208 1.14 -29.51 -24.96
C ASN A 208 2.45 -30.08 -24.38
N GLY A 209 2.65 -30.06 -23.07
CA GLY A 209 3.83 -30.66 -22.42
C GLY A 209 5.18 -29.96 -22.69
N GLU A 210 5.22 -28.88 -23.47
CA GLU A 210 6.47 -28.16 -23.75
C GLU A 210 6.83 -27.16 -22.64
N MET A 211 8.05 -27.30 -22.13
CA MET A 211 8.64 -26.46 -21.08
C MET A 211 9.19 -25.17 -21.69
N PHE A 212 8.57 -24.03 -21.36
CA PHE A 212 9.18 -22.73 -21.64
C PHE A 212 10.09 -22.33 -20.47
N HIS A 213 11.39 -22.32 -20.73
CA HIS A 213 12.35 -21.57 -19.93
C HIS A 213 12.16 -20.09 -20.27
N GLY A 214 11.72 -19.28 -19.31
CA GLY A 214 11.78 -17.82 -19.46
C GLY A 214 13.25 -17.37 -19.55
N PRO A 215 13.54 -16.25 -20.24
CA PRO A 215 14.88 -15.69 -20.34
C PRO A 215 15.46 -15.29 -18.97
#